data_AF-A0AAD9NDB1-F1
#
_entry.id   AF-A0AAD9NDB1-F1
#
_cell.length_a   1.000
_cell.length_b   1.000
_cell.length_c   1.000
_cell.angle_alpha   90.00
_cell.angle_beta   90.00
_cell.angle_gamma   90.00
#
_symmetry.space_group_name_H-M   'P 1'
#
loop_
_entity.id
_entity.type
_entity.pdbx_description
1 polymer ?
#
loop_
_entity_poly.entity_id
_entity_poly.type
_entity_poly.pdbx_seq_one_letter_code
_entity_poly.pdbx_strand_id
1 'polypeptide(L)'
;MADGGDQRVSPSCDVMSFKYIVIGGGIAGVTCAETLSPLCPTDSILLLTASPLIKAVTNYRKVTRTLEQFDVEERPMFELGETFPNIVVKHQKVAELNSHTKMFQKRLKNASRILIIGNGGIATELVYEIEGCEVIWAIKDSSITSTFIDPGAARFFQPILQQSKLPSEGPLKRTKYIINDDVTDVNSFEESAHLPDTPGSALGPDWHEGLSMKGKKQVSHQVHVVYDVEVTCMLSPDEVKQSRLKTEMLFEKEEQDQWPVYVKLTNNNVYGCDFIVSATGVVPNKHPFVDGGQLSTCEEDGGINVNDKMQTSVEDIYAAGDVCHANWVRSPFWMQMRLWSQARQMGAHAAQCMVADSSGENITLDFCFELFAHVTKFFNYKVVLLGRFNGQGLGEDQELLVRVSEGSQNSVKIRNNISDWMHTNGSILQGTWFGPVAFIILVSDQLPSCWIHKFVDDVTFSESLMHPELRKEYIKVILKNGRMHGALMIGDTDMEETFENLILNGMDLTAFKEDLLNPNIDIEDFFD
;
A
#
# COMPACT_ATOMS: atom_id res chain seq x y z
N MET A 1 -61.39 -18.57 16.60
CA MET A 1 -60.48 -19.71 16.30
C MET A 1 -60.40 -19.82 14.79
N ALA A 2 -59.34 -19.27 14.22
CA ALA A 2 -58.89 -19.55 12.87
C ALA A 2 -57.38 -19.32 12.92
N ASP A 3 -56.67 -20.42 12.71
CA ASP A 3 -55.23 -20.58 12.68
C ASP A 3 -54.67 -19.89 11.43
N GLY A 4 -53.66 -19.06 11.62
CA GLY A 4 -53.00 -18.29 10.57
C GLY A 4 -51.52 -18.28 10.85
N GLY A 5 -50.86 -19.40 10.55
CA GLY A 5 -49.42 -19.57 10.66
C GLY A 5 -48.68 -18.58 9.79
N ASP A 6 -48.09 -17.57 10.43
CA ASP A 6 -47.08 -16.70 9.85
C ASP A 6 -45.78 -17.51 9.72
N GLN A 7 -45.59 -18.17 8.58
CA GLN A 7 -44.29 -18.74 8.20
C GLN A 7 -43.31 -17.59 7.94
N ARG A 8 -42.69 -17.09 9.00
CA ARG A 8 -41.45 -16.34 8.90
C ARG A 8 -40.36 -17.30 8.42
N VAL A 9 -40.17 -17.37 7.11
CA VAL A 9 -38.98 -17.95 6.51
C VAL A 9 -37.78 -17.12 6.96
N SER A 10 -36.99 -17.67 7.88
CA SER A 10 -35.65 -17.17 8.19
C SER A 10 -34.71 -17.56 7.05
N PRO A 11 -34.07 -16.64 6.31
CA PRO A 11 -32.97 -17.01 5.45
C PRO A 11 -31.69 -17.02 6.29
N SER A 12 -31.55 -17.99 7.20
CA SER A 12 -30.20 -18.39 7.62
C SER A 12 -29.58 -19.06 6.40
N CYS A 13 -28.77 -18.30 5.67
CA CYS A 13 -27.98 -18.84 4.58
C CYS A 13 -27.09 -19.94 5.14
N ASP A 14 -27.35 -21.18 4.74
CA ASP A 14 -26.52 -22.30 5.14
C ASP A 14 -25.17 -22.16 4.42
N VAL A 15 -24.16 -21.64 5.13
CA VAL A 15 -22.80 -21.45 4.62
C VAL A 15 -22.22 -22.78 4.13
N MET A 16 -22.71 -23.91 4.65
CA MET A 16 -22.33 -25.27 4.26
C MET A 16 -22.78 -25.66 2.84
N SER A 17 -23.55 -24.83 2.14
CA SER A 17 -24.00 -25.07 0.76
C SER A 17 -23.05 -24.52 -0.32
N PHE A 18 -22.00 -23.79 0.07
CA PHE A 18 -21.02 -23.24 -0.86
C PHE A 18 -19.82 -24.16 -1.00
N LYS A 19 -19.38 -24.40 -2.23
CA LYS A 19 -18.15 -25.16 -2.46
C LYS A 19 -16.91 -24.35 -2.10
N TYR A 20 -16.93 -23.05 -2.42
CA TYR A 20 -15.84 -22.13 -2.08
C TYR A 20 -16.34 -20.97 -1.23
N ILE A 21 -15.58 -20.62 -0.20
CA ILE A 21 -15.84 -19.47 0.66
C ILE A 21 -14.59 -18.59 0.67
N VAL A 22 -14.74 -17.35 0.22
CA VAL A 22 -13.68 -16.34 0.20
C VAL A 22 -14.00 -15.28 1.24
N ILE A 23 -13.04 -14.95 2.10
CA ILE A 23 -13.22 -13.97 3.18
C ILE A 23 -12.34 -12.75 2.91
N GLY A 24 -12.98 -11.61 2.67
CA GLY A 24 -12.35 -10.32 2.45
C GLY A 24 -12.66 -9.73 1.08
N GLY A 25 -13.32 -8.56 1.04
CA GLY A 25 -13.61 -7.80 -0.19
C GLY A 25 -12.43 -6.96 -0.72
N GLY A 26 -11.19 -7.29 -0.34
CA GLY A 26 -9.97 -6.67 -0.86
C GLY A 26 -9.48 -7.33 -2.15
N ILE A 27 -8.41 -6.80 -2.75
CA ILE A 27 -7.88 -7.27 -4.04
C ILE A 27 -7.68 -8.79 -4.07
N ALA A 28 -6.99 -9.37 -3.10
CA ALA A 28 -6.74 -10.82 -3.08
C ALA A 28 -8.05 -11.64 -3.09
N GLY A 29 -9.03 -11.27 -2.27
CA GLY A 29 -10.28 -11.99 -2.16
C GLY A 29 -11.19 -11.79 -3.38
N VAL A 30 -11.30 -10.57 -3.90
CA VAL A 30 -12.08 -10.29 -5.11
C VAL A 30 -11.46 -10.99 -6.31
N THR A 31 -10.14 -10.88 -6.52
CA THR A 31 -9.44 -11.58 -7.61
C THR A 31 -9.56 -13.10 -7.47
N CYS A 32 -9.51 -13.65 -6.25
CA CYS A 32 -9.73 -15.08 -6.02
C CYS A 32 -11.13 -15.51 -6.48
N ALA A 33 -12.18 -14.78 -6.06
CA ALA A 33 -13.55 -15.07 -6.46
C ALA A 33 -13.77 -14.93 -7.99
N GLU A 34 -13.23 -13.86 -8.59
CA GLU A 34 -13.25 -13.62 -10.04
C GLU A 34 -12.50 -14.70 -10.84
N THR A 35 -11.44 -15.28 -10.26
CA THR A 35 -10.66 -16.36 -10.89
C THR A 35 -11.36 -17.71 -10.74
N LEU A 36 -11.97 -17.99 -9.59
CA LEU A 36 -12.73 -19.23 -9.34
C LEU A 36 -13.94 -19.36 -10.28
N SER A 37 -14.68 -18.27 -10.52
CA SER A 37 -15.92 -18.32 -11.29
C SER A 37 -15.78 -18.94 -12.69
N PRO A 38 -14.86 -18.49 -13.57
CA PRO A 38 -14.66 -19.10 -14.89
C PRO A 38 -13.99 -20.48 -14.83
N LEU A 39 -13.18 -20.78 -13.81
CA LEU A 39 -12.56 -22.10 -13.63
C LEU A 39 -13.58 -23.17 -13.20
N CYS A 40 -14.58 -22.76 -12.43
CA CYS A 40 -15.60 -23.63 -11.87
C CYS A 40 -17.01 -23.04 -12.03
N PRO A 41 -17.53 -22.92 -13.26
CA PRO A 41 -18.77 -22.19 -13.55
C PRO A 41 -20.03 -22.83 -12.92
N THR A 42 -19.96 -24.10 -12.53
CA THR A 42 -21.06 -24.83 -11.88
C THR A 42 -20.99 -24.80 -10.36
N ASP A 43 -19.86 -24.41 -9.79
CA ASP A 43 -19.65 -24.43 -8.34
C ASP A 43 -20.11 -23.12 -7.71
N SER A 44 -20.68 -23.23 -6.50
CA SER A 44 -21.16 -22.09 -5.73
C SER A 44 -20.00 -21.43 -4.96
N ILE A 45 -19.85 -20.11 -5.16
CA ILE A 45 -18.80 -19.30 -4.52
C ILE A 45 -19.46 -18.25 -3.61
N LEU A 46 -19.05 -18.20 -2.35
CA LEU A 46 -19.47 -17.17 -1.39
C LEU A 46 -18.31 -16.20 -1.13
N LEU A 47 -18.49 -14.91 -1.43
CA LEU A 47 -17.57 -13.86 -1.00
C LEU A 47 -18.16 -13.12 0.22
N LEU A 48 -17.48 -13.23 1.36
CA LEU A 48 -17.80 -12.51 2.58
C LEU A 48 -16.99 -11.22 2.64
N THR A 49 -17.66 -10.08 2.74
CA THR A 49 -17.02 -8.76 2.87
C THR A 49 -17.51 -8.04 4.12
N ALA A 50 -16.60 -7.33 4.79
CA ALA A 50 -16.92 -6.44 5.91
C ALA A 50 -17.46 -5.06 5.46
N SER A 51 -17.33 -4.75 4.16
CA SER A 51 -17.69 -3.47 3.56
C SER A 51 -18.76 -3.66 2.47
N PRO A 52 -19.71 -2.71 2.32
CA PRO A 52 -20.64 -2.70 1.19
C PRO A 52 -19.94 -2.42 -0.16
N LEU A 53 -18.70 -1.95 -0.11
CA LEU A 53 -17.82 -1.77 -1.26
C LEU A 53 -16.74 -2.87 -1.29
N ILE A 54 -16.47 -3.40 -2.49
CA ILE A 54 -15.38 -4.31 -2.79
C ILE A 54 -14.31 -3.60 -3.62
N LYS A 55 -13.08 -4.09 -3.57
CA LYS A 55 -11.96 -3.58 -4.38
C LYS A 55 -11.80 -4.42 -5.64
N ALA A 56 -12.11 -3.83 -6.79
CA ALA A 56 -12.04 -4.47 -8.10
C ALA A 56 -10.82 -3.97 -8.88
N VAL A 57 -10.17 -4.87 -9.62
CA VAL A 57 -9.07 -4.54 -10.54
C VAL A 57 -9.64 -4.06 -11.87
N THR A 58 -9.14 -2.95 -12.39
CA THR A 58 -9.56 -2.35 -13.67
C THR A 58 -8.37 -1.90 -14.50
N ASN A 59 -8.57 -1.64 -15.79
CA ASN A 59 -7.49 -1.20 -16.70
C ASN A 59 -6.23 -2.08 -16.64
N TYR A 60 -6.43 -3.38 -16.46
CA TYR A 60 -5.35 -4.34 -16.33
C TYR A 60 -4.55 -4.46 -17.63
N ARG A 61 -3.24 -4.31 -17.51
CA ARG A 61 -2.24 -4.48 -18.55
C ARG A 61 -1.10 -5.34 -18.03
N LYS A 62 -0.78 -6.41 -18.76
CA LYS A 62 0.44 -7.17 -18.57
C LYS A 62 1.56 -6.43 -19.31
N VAL A 63 2.48 -5.80 -18.58
CA VAL A 63 3.55 -4.97 -19.17
C VAL A 63 4.71 -5.84 -19.61
N THR A 64 5.10 -6.78 -18.75
CA THR A 64 6.13 -7.78 -19.04
C THR A 64 5.63 -9.16 -18.57
N ARG A 65 6.47 -10.19 -18.61
CA ARG A 65 6.10 -11.52 -18.09
C ARG A 65 5.71 -11.43 -16.62
N THR A 66 6.41 -10.67 -15.78
CA THR A 66 6.08 -10.59 -14.33
C THR A 66 5.42 -9.26 -13.91
N LEU A 67 5.66 -8.16 -14.64
CA LEU A 67 5.12 -6.83 -14.31
C LEU A 67 3.67 -6.68 -14.77
N GLU A 68 2.78 -6.39 -13.81
CA GLU A 68 1.37 -6.09 -14.04
C GLU A 68 1.08 -4.64 -13.64
N GLN A 69 0.39 -3.93 -14.52
CA GLN A 69 -0.13 -2.59 -14.28
C GLN A 69 -1.66 -2.67 -14.28
N PHE A 70 -2.30 -2.06 -13.30
CA PHE A 70 -3.76 -1.99 -13.22
C PHE A 70 -4.16 -0.88 -12.27
N ASP A 71 -5.45 -0.59 -12.19
CA ASP A 71 -6.02 0.34 -11.24
C ASP A 71 -6.95 -0.43 -10.29
N VAL A 72 -7.27 0.15 -9.14
CA VAL A 72 -8.25 -0.42 -8.21
C VAL A 72 -9.40 0.55 -8.03
N GLU A 73 -10.60 0.04 -8.24
CA GLU A 73 -11.86 0.74 -8.00
C GLU A 73 -12.58 0.18 -6.79
N GLU A 74 -13.18 1.06 -5.98
CA GLU A 74 -14.21 0.63 -5.05
C GLU A 74 -15.55 0.56 -5.77
N ARG A 75 -16.13 -0.65 -5.82
CA ARG A 75 -17.41 -0.93 -6.47
C ARG A 75 -18.42 -1.46 -5.46
N PRO A 76 -19.72 -1.19 -5.63
CA PRO A 76 -20.75 -1.86 -4.85
C PRO A 76 -20.64 -3.38 -4.96
N MET A 77 -20.74 -4.06 -3.83
CA MET A 77 -20.56 -5.52 -3.75
C MET A 77 -21.55 -6.33 -4.62
N PHE A 78 -22.71 -5.75 -4.99
CA PHE A 78 -23.71 -6.44 -5.80
C PHE A 78 -23.28 -6.61 -7.27
N GLU A 79 -22.46 -5.71 -7.81
CA GLU A 79 -22.03 -5.74 -9.21
C GLU A 79 -21.22 -7.00 -9.55
N LEU A 80 -20.49 -7.54 -8.56
CA LEU A 80 -19.73 -8.77 -8.74
C LEU A 80 -20.64 -9.97 -8.97
N GLY A 81 -21.76 -10.06 -8.25
CA GLY A 81 -22.76 -11.12 -8.44
C GLY A 81 -23.57 -10.96 -9.73
N GLU A 82 -23.74 -9.73 -10.22
CA GLU A 82 -24.34 -9.47 -11.53
C GLU A 82 -23.41 -9.91 -12.68
N THR A 83 -22.10 -9.71 -12.51
CA THR A 83 -21.08 -10.11 -13.49
C THR A 83 -20.84 -11.61 -13.50
N PHE A 84 -20.83 -12.24 -12.32
CA PHE A 84 -20.55 -13.66 -12.13
C PHE A 84 -21.73 -14.36 -11.42
N PRO A 85 -22.64 -15.02 -12.16
CA PRO A 85 -23.88 -15.56 -11.61
C PRO A 85 -23.71 -16.64 -10.53
N ASN A 86 -22.55 -17.30 -10.46
CA ASN A 86 -22.24 -18.31 -9.44
C ASN A 86 -21.53 -17.73 -8.19
N ILE A 87 -21.30 -16.41 -8.14
CA ILE A 87 -20.77 -15.71 -6.98
C ILE A 87 -21.91 -15.06 -6.21
N VAL A 88 -22.04 -15.42 -4.93
CA VAL A 88 -22.90 -14.73 -3.96
C VAL A 88 -22.01 -13.87 -3.07
N VAL A 89 -22.22 -12.56 -3.05
CA VAL A 89 -21.49 -11.66 -2.16
C VAL A 89 -22.37 -11.29 -0.97
N LYS A 90 -21.84 -11.40 0.25
CA LYS A 90 -22.58 -11.04 1.48
C LYS A 90 -21.81 -10.06 2.34
N HIS A 91 -22.53 -9.03 2.74
CA HIS A 91 -22.08 -8.11 3.78
C HIS A 91 -22.34 -8.77 5.14
N GLN A 92 -21.29 -9.11 5.86
CA GLN A 92 -21.40 -9.56 7.26
C GLN A 92 -20.60 -8.61 8.16
N LYS A 93 -21.24 -8.23 9.26
CA LYS A 93 -20.95 -7.02 10.02
C LYS A 93 -19.56 -7.07 10.67
N VAL A 94 -18.76 -6.04 10.40
CA VAL A 94 -18.06 -5.31 11.47
C VAL A 94 -18.96 -4.11 11.80
N ALA A 95 -19.21 -3.87 13.08
CA ALA A 95 -20.05 -2.77 13.54
C ALA A 95 -19.41 -1.45 13.12
N GLU A 96 -20.11 -0.72 12.24
CA GLU A 96 -19.77 0.62 11.72
C GLU A 96 -18.34 0.81 11.19
N LEU A 97 -18.23 1.02 9.87
CA LEU A 97 -17.02 1.52 9.25
C LEU A 97 -17.24 2.99 8.88
N ASN A 98 -16.68 3.91 9.65
CA ASN A 98 -16.55 5.29 9.23
C ASN A 98 -15.53 5.32 8.08
N SER A 99 -15.90 5.83 6.90
CA SER A 99 -14.95 5.91 5.79
C SER A 99 -13.86 6.90 6.16
N HIS A 100 -12.71 6.38 6.62
CA HIS A 100 -11.55 7.15 7.07
C HIS A 100 -11.14 8.24 6.06
N THR A 101 -11.36 7.99 4.75
CA THR A 101 -11.14 8.95 3.65
C THR A 101 -12.05 10.18 3.70
N LYS A 102 -13.38 10.02 3.86
CA LYS A 102 -14.31 11.16 3.99
C LYS A 102 -14.07 11.94 5.28
N MET A 103 -13.77 11.25 6.38
CA MET A 103 -13.44 11.90 7.65
C MET A 103 -12.14 12.70 7.55
N PHE A 104 -11.10 12.10 6.95
CA PHE A 104 -9.84 12.77 6.66
C PHE A 104 -10.06 14.02 5.78
N GLN A 105 -10.81 13.92 4.70
CA GLN A 105 -11.11 15.06 3.82
C GLN A 105 -11.81 16.20 4.57
N LYS A 106 -12.82 15.87 5.40
CA LYS A 106 -13.54 16.86 6.21
C LYS A 106 -12.61 17.59 7.18
N ARG A 107 -11.66 16.89 7.79
CA ARG A 107 -10.64 17.49 8.68
C ARG A 107 -9.64 18.32 7.90
N LEU A 108 -9.13 17.77 6.79
CA LEU A 108 -8.15 18.43 5.94
C LEU A 108 -8.64 19.81 5.48
N LYS A 109 -9.91 19.93 5.06
CA LYS A 109 -10.51 21.18 4.60
C LYS A 109 -10.32 22.37 5.55
N ASN A 110 -10.27 22.10 6.85
CA ASN A 110 -10.12 23.15 7.88
C ASN A 110 -8.69 23.23 8.44
N ALA A 111 -7.79 22.35 8.03
CA ALA A 111 -6.44 22.26 8.55
C ALA A 111 -5.54 23.36 7.98
N SER A 112 -4.76 23.95 8.87
CA SER A 112 -3.65 24.87 8.58
C SER A 112 -2.33 24.12 8.55
N ARG A 113 -2.17 23.05 9.34
CA ARG A 113 -0.97 22.21 9.40
C ARG A 113 -1.31 20.78 9.80
N ILE A 114 -0.69 19.82 9.13
CA ILE A 114 -0.81 18.39 9.46
C ILE A 114 0.57 17.79 9.68
N LEU A 115 0.61 16.70 10.45
CA LEU A 115 1.83 15.90 10.64
C LEU A 115 1.60 14.48 10.10
N ILE A 116 2.45 14.04 9.17
CA ILE A 116 2.43 12.72 8.56
C ILE A 116 3.63 11.93 9.07
N ILE A 117 3.38 10.73 9.60
CA ILE A 117 4.41 9.83 10.12
C ILE A 117 4.50 8.60 9.22
N GLY A 118 5.72 8.23 8.86
CA GLY A 118 6.00 7.04 8.05
C GLY A 118 6.51 7.40 6.67
N ASN A 119 7.14 6.43 6.00
CA ASN A 119 7.95 6.68 4.79
C ASN A 119 7.60 5.74 3.62
N GLY A 120 6.43 5.08 3.70
CA GLY A 120 5.90 4.18 2.67
C GLY A 120 5.16 4.90 1.55
N GLY A 121 4.48 4.15 0.69
CA GLY A 121 3.79 4.67 -0.49
C GLY A 121 2.68 5.65 -0.11
N ILE A 122 1.84 5.27 0.86
CA ILE A 122 0.78 6.13 1.41
C ILE A 122 1.32 7.49 1.87
N ALA A 123 2.38 7.50 2.67
CA ALA A 123 2.94 8.73 3.23
C ALA A 123 3.48 9.62 2.11
N THR A 124 4.18 9.01 1.16
CA THR A 124 4.76 9.69 -0.01
C THR A 124 3.68 10.38 -0.83
N GLU A 125 2.62 9.66 -1.18
CA GLU A 125 1.52 10.25 -1.98
C GLU A 125 0.69 11.24 -1.17
N LEU A 126 0.41 11.00 0.11
CA LEU A 126 -0.28 11.99 0.96
C LEU A 126 0.48 13.32 0.96
N VAL A 127 1.80 13.28 1.12
CA VAL A 127 2.64 14.48 1.15
C VAL A 127 2.60 15.24 -0.18
N TYR A 128 2.50 14.51 -1.30
CA TYR A 128 2.39 15.11 -2.63
C TYR A 128 0.98 15.57 -3.01
N GLU A 129 -0.06 14.92 -2.50
CA GLU A 129 -1.44 15.21 -2.88
C GLU A 129 -2.06 16.33 -2.06
N ILE A 130 -1.54 16.57 -0.86
CA ILE A 130 -2.08 17.57 0.05
C ILE A 130 -1.59 18.97 -0.33
N GLU A 131 -2.54 19.82 -0.70
CA GLU A 131 -2.33 21.25 -0.91
C GLU A 131 -3.05 22.06 0.17
N GLY A 132 -2.76 23.36 0.25
CA GLY A 132 -3.51 24.29 1.08
C GLY A 132 -3.32 24.14 2.58
N CYS A 133 -2.32 23.39 3.04
CA CYS A 133 -1.86 23.41 4.42
C CYS A 133 -0.35 23.13 4.51
N GLU A 134 0.22 23.38 5.67
CA GLU A 134 1.59 22.99 5.99
C GLU A 134 1.66 21.49 6.28
N VAL A 135 2.64 20.79 5.72
CA VAL A 135 2.85 19.36 5.95
C VAL A 135 4.18 19.16 6.65
N ILE A 136 4.14 18.60 7.85
CA ILE A 136 5.35 18.09 8.53
C ILE A 136 5.43 16.60 8.25
N TRP A 137 6.47 16.17 7.55
CA TRP A 137 6.69 14.76 7.23
C TRP A 137 7.82 14.20 8.10
N ALA A 138 7.45 13.45 9.15
CA ALA A 138 8.39 12.85 10.08
C ALA A 138 8.73 11.41 9.65
N ILE A 139 10.01 11.17 9.38
CA ILE A 139 10.49 9.87 8.89
C ILE A 139 11.69 9.37 9.72
N LYS A 140 11.73 8.06 9.94
CA LYS A 140 12.81 7.38 10.67
C LYS A 140 14.10 7.24 9.86
N ASP A 141 14.02 7.48 8.55
CA ASP A 141 15.08 7.23 7.58
C ASP A 141 15.78 8.54 7.18
N SER A 142 16.99 8.41 6.65
CA SER A 142 17.79 9.53 6.14
C SER A 142 17.38 10.00 4.74
N SER A 143 16.39 9.37 4.11
CA SER A 143 15.86 9.74 2.79
C SER A 143 14.36 9.46 2.69
N ILE A 144 13.66 10.24 1.87
CA ILE A 144 12.23 10.06 1.61
C ILE A 144 11.96 8.79 0.80
N THR A 145 10.77 8.22 0.99
CA THR A 145 10.24 7.07 0.25
C THR A 145 11.17 5.85 0.29
N SER A 146 11.89 5.71 1.42
CA SER A 146 13.02 4.80 1.53
C SER A 146 12.60 3.34 1.29
N THR A 147 11.36 2.96 1.64
CA THR A 147 10.77 1.64 1.40
C THR A 147 10.86 1.19 -0.07
N PHE A 148 10.82 2.14 -1.02
CA PHE A 148 10.76 1.84 -2.46
C PHE A 148 11.97 2.36 -3.23
N ILE A 149 12.64 3.42 -2.77
CA ILE A 149 13.73 4.07 -3.50
C ILE A 149 14.93 4.37 -2.59
N ASP A 150 16.13 4.34 -3.17
CA ASP A 150 17.37 4.69 -2.45
C ASP A 150 17.57 6.21 -2.33
N PRO A 151 18.55 6.69 -1.54
CA PRO A 151 18.81 8.11 -1.38
C PRO A 151 19.17 8.88 -2.67
N GLY A 152 19.75 8.21 -3.66
CA GLY A 152 20.07 8.79 -4.97
C GLY A 152 18.80 9.07 -5.77
N ALA A 153 17.89 8.11 -5.82
CA ALA A 153 16.56 8.27 -6.40
C ALA A 153 15.69 9.25 -5.59
N ALA A 154 15.79 9.29 -4.27
CA ALA A 154 15.07 10.26 -3.44
C ALA A 154 15.42 11.72 -3.80
N ARG A 155 16.69 11.98 -4.16
CA ARG A 155 17.14 13.31 -4.63
C ARG A 155 16.49 13.73 -5.95
N PHE A 156 16.07 12.78 -6.79
CA PHE A 156 15.31 13.07 -8.01
C PHE A 156 13.98 13.76 -7.69
N PHE A 157 13.29 13.30 -6.63
CA PHE A 157 11.99 13.83 -6.22
C PHE A 157 12.06 15.05 -5.32
N GLN A 158 13.18 15.29 -4.64
CA GLN A 158 13.33 16.39 -3.68
C GLN A 158 12.91 17.78 -4.20
N PRO A 159 13.23 18.18 -5.44
CA PRO A 159 12.78 19.47 -5.98
C PRO A 159 11.25 19.59 -6.13
N ILE A 160 10.54 18.47 -6.29
CA ILE A 160 9.08 18.45 -6.53
C ILE A 160 8.31 18.81 -5.26
N LEU A 161 8.84 18.45 -4.08
CA LEU A 161 8.25 18.77 -2.78
C LEU A 161 8.08 20.28 -2.52
N GLN A 162 8.78 21.12 -3.28
CA GLN A 162 8.75 22.58 -3.17
C GLN A 162 8.13 23.27 -4.38
N GLN A 163 7.77 22.52 -5.43
CA GLN A 163 7.17 23.07 -6.65
C GLN A 163 5.64 23.01 -6.57
N SER A 164 4.97 23.94 -7.25
CA SER A 164 3.52 23.88 -7.40
C SER A 164 3.13 22.65 -8.22
N LYS A 165 2.02 22.00 -7.85
CA LYS A 165 1.49 20.87 -8.62
C LYS A 165 1.17 21.32 -10.05
N LEU A 166 1.65 20.57 -11.04
CA LEU A 166 1.23 20.75 -12.42
C LEU A 166 -0.26 20.35 -12.55
N PRO A 167 -1.09 21.12 -13.27
CA PRO A 167 -2.47 20.74 -13.52
C PRO A 167 -2.52 19.41 -14.28
N SER A 168 -3.34 18.45 -13.82
CA SER A 168 -3.56 17.21 -14.56
C SER A 168 -4.36 17.52 -15.83
N GLU A 169 -3.77 17.36 -17.02
CA GLU A 169 -4.51 17.45 -18.28
C GLU A 169 -5.14 16.10 -18.64
N GLY A 170 -6.48 16.09 -18.81
CA GLY A 170 -7.22 14.97 -19.41
C GLY A 170 -8.59 14.71 -18.78
N PRO A 171 -9.63 14.34 -19.56
CA PRO A 171 -10.88 13.84 -19.01
C PRO A 171 -10.68 12.43 -18.45
N LEU A 172 -10.54 12.33 -17.13
CA LEU A 172 -10.52 11.06 -16.41
C LEU A 172 -11.94 10.47 -16.41
N LYS A 173 -12.20 9.48 -17.28
CA LYS A 173 -13.47 8.77 -17.33
C LYS A 173 -13.52 7.74 -16.21
N ARG A 174 -14.11 8.08 -15.07
CA ARG A 174 -14.38 7.11 -14.01
C ARG A 174 -15.72 7.37 -13.32
N THR A 175 -16.56 6.34 -13.25
CA THR A 175 -17.87 6.41 -12.61
C THR A 175 -17.71 6.16 -11.11
N LYS A 176 -18.07 7.13 -10.28
CA LYS A 176 -18.09 6.96 -8.82
C LYS A 176 -19.47 6.50 -8.35
N TYR A 177 -19.49 5.51 -7.47
CA TYR A 177 -20.69 5.13 -6.74
C TYR A 177 -20.69 5.80 -5.37
N ILE A 178 -21.56 6.80 -5.21
CA ILE A 178 -21.90 7.34 -3.90
C ILE A 178 -23.03 6.45 -3.37
N ILE A 179 -22.77 5.67 -2.32
CA ILE A 179 -23.85 5.08 -1.55
C ILE A 179 -24.57 6.27 -0.89
N ASN A 180 -25.78 6.57 -1.36
CA ASN A 180 -26.66 7.53 -0.67
C ASN A 180 -27.04 6.90 0.68
N ASP A 181 -26.64 7.54 1.77
CA ASP A 181 -27.15 7.25 3.12
C ASP A 181 -28.58 7.79 3.28
N ASP A 182 -29.47 7.52 2.32
CA ASP A 182 -30.88 7.93 2.35
C ASP A 182 -31.72 7.02 3.27
N VAL A 183 -31.19 6.57 4.41
CA VAL A 183 -31.96 6.11 5.57
C VAL A 183 -31.13 6.25 6.86
N THR A 184 -30.92 7.47 7.37
CA THR A 184 -31.00 7.77 8.82
C THR A 184 -30.92 9.29 9.03
N ASP A 185 -31.80 9.80 9.91
CA ASP A 185 -31.91 11.20 10.30
C ASP A 185 -30.55 11.83 10.68
N VAL A 186 -30.04 12.68 9.78
CA VAL A 186 -28.74 13.37 9.87
C VAL A 186 -28.68 14.47 10.96
N ASN A 187 -29.72 14.58 11.80
CA ASN A 187 -29.83 15.60 12.85
C ASN A 187 -29.62 15.06 14.28
N SER A 188 -29.14 13.82 14.44
CA SER A 188 -28.83 13.22 15.75
C SER A 188 -27.40 12.72 15.85
N PHE A 189 -26.43 13.53 15.40
CA PHE A 189 -25.02 13.33 15.75
C PHE A 189 -24.77 13.91 17.16
N GLU A 190 -25.16 13.18 18.20
CA GLU A 190 -24.50 13.33 19.49
C GLU A 190 -23.17 12.59 19.44
N GLU A 191 -22.09 13.31 19.75
CA GLU A 191 -20.73 12.80 19.93
C GLU A 191 -20.71 11.70 21.01
N SER A 192 -20.83 10.44 20.59
CA SER A 192 -20.54 9.31 21.47
C SER A 192 -19.03 9.08 21.52
N ALA A 193 -18.42 9.38 22.66
CA ALA A 193 -16.98 9.31 22.94
C ALA A 193 -16.39 7.88 22.99
N HIS A 194 -17.08 6.84 22.51
CA HIS A 194 -16.70 5.44 22.75
C HIS A 194 -16.98 4.49 21.57
N LEU A 195 -16.55 4.84 20.35
CA LEU A 195 -16.41 3.86 19.28
C LEU A 195 -14.99 3.27 19.31
N PRO A 196 -14.82 1.93 19.42
CA PRO A 196 -13.50 1.31 19.36
C PRO A 196 -12.86 1.51 17.98
N ASP A 197 -11.54 1.69 17.95
CA ASP A 197 -10.74 1.82 16.72
C ASP A 197 -10.86 0.56 15.84
N THR A 198 -11.76 0.58 14.87
CA THR A 198 -11.89 -0.47 13.86
C THR A 198 -10.75 -0.34 12.83
N PRO A 199 -9.93 -1.38 12.61
CA PRO A 199 -8.89 -1.35 11.57
C PRO A 199 -9.51 -1.09 10.18
N GLY A 200 -9.07 -0.04 9.50
CA GLY A 200 -9.47 0.26 8.12
C GLY A 200 -8.90 -0.75 7.12
N SER A 201 -9.56 -0.91 5.98
CA SER A 201 -9.00 -1.62 4.82
C SER A 201 -7.89 -0.79 4.16
N ALA A 202 -7.01 -1.43 3.38
CA ALA A 202 -6.10 -0.75 2.45
C ALA A 202 -6.82 0.36 1.67
N LEU A 203 -6.23 1.54 1.57
CA LEU A 203 -6.69 2.64 0.73
C LEU A 203 -6.22 2.37 -0.69
N GLY A 204 -7.16 2.26 -1.62
CA GLY A 204 -6.90 2.08 -3.04
C GLY A 204 -5.99 3.16 -3.66
N PRO A 205 -5.56 2.95 -4.92
CA PRO A 205 -4.86 3.95 -5.69
C PRO A 205 -5.76 5.12 -5.80
N ASP A 206 -5.19 6.31 -5.88
CA ASP A 206 -6.05 7.44 -6.18
C ASP A 206 -7.20 7.58 -5.17
N TRP A 207 -7.02 7.10 -3.93
CA TRP A 207 -8.02 7.23 -2.87
C TRP A 207 -8.41 8.70 -2.64
N HIS A 208 -7.51 9.61 -3.04
CA HIS A 208 -7.64 11.04 -3.04
C HIS A 208 -8.35 11.60 -4.30
N GLU A 209 -8.48 10.83 -5.39
CA GLU A 209 -9.10 11.28 -6.64
C GLU A 209 -10.53 11.76 -6.40
N GLY A 210 -10.85 12.95 -6.91
CA GLY A 210 -12.12 13.64 -6.71
C GLY A 210 -12.45 14.00 -5.25
N LEU A 211 -11.50 13.83 -4.32
CA LEU A 211 -11.51 14.51 -3.04
C LEU A 211 -10.75 15.83 -3.19
N SER A 212 -11.34 16.93 -2.71
CA SER A 212 -10.60 18.18 -2.52
C SER A 212 -9.54 17.97 -1.43
N MET A 213 -8.29 17.72 -1.83
CA MET A 213 -7.12 17.59 -0.96
C MET A 213 -6.54 18.94 -0.59
N LYS A 214 -7.41 19.88 -0.22
CA LYS A 214 -7.04 21.28 0.04
C LYS A 214 -7.37 21.66 1.46
N GLY A 215 -6.35 22.11 2.18
CA GLY A 215 -6.50 22.75 3.47
C GLY A 215 -6.99 24.20 3.38
N LYS A 216 -6.91 24.89 4.52
CA LYS A 216 -7.45 26.24 4.71
C LYS A 216 -6.64 27.35 4.00
N LYS A 217 -5.34 27.12 3.78
CA LYS A 217 -4.38 28.11 3.24
C LYS A 217 -4.42 28.15 1.71
N GLN A 218 -4.04 29.28 1.12
CA GLN A 218 -3.82 29.41 -0.34
C GLN A 218 -2.35 29.18 -0.68
N VAL A 219 -1.86 27.98 -0.39
CA VAL A 219 -0.51 27.51 -0.76
C VAL A 219 -0.65 26.23 -1.58
N SER A 220 0.23 25.98 -2.56
CA SER A 220 0.26 24.69 -3.26
C SER A 220 0.96 23.67 -2.34
N HIS A 221 2.29 23.62 -2.33
CA HIS A 221 3.05 22.71 -1.47
C HIS A 221 3.88 23.45 -0.43
N GLN A 222 3.78 23.03 0.83
CA GLN A 222 4.60 23.54 1.93
C GLN A 222 5.01 22.38 2.84
N VAL A 223 5.91 21.55 2.34
CA VAL A 223 6.37 20.33 3.00
C VAL A 223 7.69 20.59 3.76
N HIS A 224 7.72 20.23 5.05
CA HIS A 224 8.91 20.19 5.87
C HIS A 224 9.20 18.74 6.28
N VAL A 225 10.29 18.17 5.77
CA VAL A 225 10.71 16.81 6.11
C VAL A 225 11.63 16.83 7.32
N VAL A 226 11.31 16.01 8.32
CA VAL A 226 12.15 15.77 9.49
C VAL A 226 12.69 14.35 9.38
N TYR A 227 14.00 14.24 9.15
CA TYR A 227 14.72 12.97 8.96
C TYR A 227 15.20 12.38 10.30
N ASP A 228 15.47 11.07 10.29
CA ASP A 228 16.09 10.33 11.40
C ASP A 228 15.34 10.49 12.74
N VAL A 229 14.00 10.47 12.68
CA VAL A 229 13.12 10.69 13.83
C VAL A 229 12.02 9.65 13.98
N GLU A 230 11.66 9.38 15.24
CA GLU A 230 10.47 8.63 15.61
C GLU A 230 9.59 9.46 16.55
N VAL A 231 8.30 9.14 16.58
CA VAL A 231 7.39 9.75 17.57
C VAL A 231 7.67 9.17 18.95
N THR A 232 7.98 10.06 19.89
CA THR A 232 8.16 9.68 21.30
C THR A 232 6.83 9.73 22.06
N CYS A 233 6.07 10.82 21.89
CA CYS A 233 4.74 10.96 22.47
C CYS A 233 3.91 12.05 21.78
N MET A 234 2.60 12.00 21.98
CA MET A 234 1.67 13.07 21.65
C MET A 234 1.36 13.86 22.93
N LEU A 235 1.11 15.16 22.77
CA LEU A 235 0.95 16.10 23.87
C LEU A 235 -0.22 17.04 23.62
N SER A 236 -0.94 17.34 24.69
CA SER A 236 -1.95 18.39 24.76
C SER A 236 -1.36 19.78 24.72
N PRO A 237 -2.14 20.79 24.31
CA PRO A 237 -1.74 22.17 24.53
C PRO A 237 -1.43 22.46 26.00
N ASP A 238 -2.16 21.84 26.94
CA ASP A 238 -1.97 22.05 28.37
C ASP A 238 -0.69 21.36 28.87
N GLU A 239 -0.38 20.15 28.41
CA GLU A 239 0.87 19.44 28.72
C GLU A 239 2.08 20.19 28.16
N VAL A 240 1.98 20.77 26.96
CA VAL A 240 3.05 21.63 26.40
C VAL A 240 3.26 22.87 27.28
N LYS A 241 2.18 23.54 27.70
CA LYS A 241 2.24 24.71 28.60
C LYS A 241 2.84 24.36 29.97
N GLN A 242 2.43 23.23 30.56
CA GLN A 242 2.89 22.76 31.88
C GLN A 242 4.36 22.33 31.85
N SER A 243 4.77 21.62 30.80
CA SER A 243 6.14 21.12 30.63
C SER A 243 7.14 22.19 30.18
N ARG A 244 6.68 23.40 29.83
CA ARG A 244 7.49 24.50 29.29
C ARG A 244 8.34 24.08 28.08
N LEU A 245 7.86 23.09 27.33
CA LEU A 245 8.51 22.66 26.10
C LEU A 245 8.42 23.79 25.06
N LYS A 246 9.54 24.06 24.38
CA LYS A 246 9.55 24.98 23.24
C LYS A 246 9.05 24.23 22.02
N THR A 247 8.13 24.85 21.31
CA THR A 247 7.60 24.35 20.05
C THR A 247 8.43 24.91 18.90
N GLU A 248 8.71 24.09 17.90
CA GLU A 248 9.44 24.51 16.71
C GLU A 248 8.59 25.43 15.84
N MET A 249 9.16 26.58 15.48
CA MET A 249 8.59 27.55 14.55
C MET A 249 9.13 27.26 13.15
N LEU A 250 8.33 26.60 12.32
CA LEU A 250 8.81 26.15 11.00
C LEU A 250 8.56 27.16 9.87
N PHE A 251 7.56 28.02 10.01
CA PHE A 251 7.10 28.88 8.91
C PHE A 251 6.92 30.34 9.37
N GLU A 252 7.29 31.29 8.51
CA GLU A 252 7.45 32.73 8.84
C GLU A 252 6.16 33.45 9.30
N LYS A 253 4.99 32.82 9.14
CA LYS A 253 3.68 33.31 9.61
C LYS A 253 2.89 32.19 10.26
N GLU A 254 3.16 31.90 11.53
CA GLU A 254 2.20 31.15 12.35
C GLU A 254 1.10 32.11 12.80
N GLU A 255 -0.05 32.10 12.11
CA GLU A 255 -1.25 32.85 12.51
C GLU A 255 -1.93 32.23 13.76
N GLN A 256 -1.48 31.06 14.20
CA GLN A 256 -2.13 30.23 15.19
C GLN A 256 -1.21 30.02 16.40
N ASP A 257 -1.54 30.67 17.52
CA ASP A 257 -0.78 30.61 18.77
C ASP A 257 -0.89 29.25 19.51
N GLN A 258 -1.87 28.41 19.13
CA GLN A 258 -2.15 27.14 19.81
C GLN A 258 -2.70 26.08 18.85
N TRP A 259 -2.11 24.89 18.89
CA TRP A 259 -2.51 23.73 18.09
C TRP A 259 -3.32 22.74 18.93
N PRO A 260 -4.28 21.99 18.37
CA PRO A 260 -5.06 21.00 19.12
C PRO A 260 -4.23 19.78 19.56
N VAL A 261 -3.17 19.45 18.84
CA VAL A 261 -2.23 18.39 19.20
C VAL A 261 -0.79 18.82 18.94
N TYR A 262 0.11 18.33 19.78
CA TYR A 262 1.55 18.46 19.61
C TYR A 262 2.22 17.09 19.60
N VAL A 263 3.31 16.95 18.85
CA VAL A 263 4.07 15.70 18.73
C VAL A 263 5.51 15.96 19.10
N LYS A 264 6.02 15.19 20.06
CA LYS A 264 7.44 15.18 20.43
C LYS A 264 8.16 14.06 19.68
N LEU A 265 9.26 14.41 19.04
CA LEU A 265 10.11 13.48 18.30
C LEU A 265 11.38 13.12 19.09
N THR A 266 12.06 12.05 18.66
CA THR A 266 13.32 11.56 19.28
C THR A 266 14.45 12.58 19.26
N ASN A 267 14.45 13.53 18.32
CA ASN A 267 15.39 14.65 18.28
C ASN A 267 15.08 15.76 19.31
N ASN A 268 14.06 15.56 20.15
CA ASN A 268 13.51 16.50 21.15
C ASN A 268 12.72 17.68 20.58
N ASN A 269 12.59 17.81 19.27
CA ASN A 269 11.75 18.83 18.67
C ASN A 269 10.26 18.52 18.95
N VAL A 270 9.49 19.59 19.13
CA VAL A 270 8.04 19.51 19.39
C VAL A 270 7.30 20.30 18.32
N TYR A 271 6.40 19.65 17.61
CA TYR A 271 5.62 20.24 16.52
C TYR A 271 4.15 20.26 16.86
N GLY A 272 3.49 21.41 16.75
CA GLY A 272 2.03 21.50 16.83
C GLY A 272 1.39 21.34 15.46
N CYS A 273 0.24 20.67 15.38
CA CYS A 273 -0.54 20.49 14.15
C CYS A 273 -2.05 20.30 14.45
N ASP A 274 -2.89 20.35 13.42
CA ASP A 274 -4.34 20.17 13.55
C ASP A 274 -4.75 18.71 13.79
N PHE A 275 -4.04 17.76 13.17
CA PHE A 275 -4.18 16.33 13.41
C PHE A 275 -2.96 15.57 12.86
N ILE A 276 -2.90 14.27 13.16
CA ILE A 276 -1.78 13.38 12.80
C ILE A 276 -2.28 12.27 11.87
N VAL A 277 -1.49 11.97 10.85
CA VAL A 277 -1.67 10.81 9.97
C VAL A 277 -0.57 9.79 10.22
N SER A 278 -0.95 8.57 10.57
CA SER A 278 -0.02 7.46 10.76
C SER A 278 -0.01 6.55 9.53
N ALA A 279 1.05 6.62 8.75
CA ALA A 279 1.31 5.82 7.55
C ALA A 279 2.56 4.95 7.74
N THR A 280 2.64 4.26 8.87
CA THR A 280 3.82 3.50 9.34
C THR A 280 3.83 2.03 8.88
N GLY A 281 3.05 1.69 7.85
CA GLY A 281 2.95 0.33 7.30
C GLY A 281 1.70 -0.43 7.73
N VAL A 282 1.61 -1.67 7.26
CA VAL A 282 0.44 -2.55 7.40
C VAL A 282 0.71 -3.68 8.38
N VAL A 283 -0.33 -4.20 9.03
CA VAL A 283 -0.23 -5.33 9.97
C VAL A 283 -1.17 -6.43 9.47
N PRO A 284 -0.76 -7.71 9.44
CA PRO A 284 -1.64 -8.78 8.96
C PRO A 284 -2.86 -8.91 9.86
N ASN A 285 -4.06 -8.84 9.26
CA ASN A 285 -5.31 -8.97 9.99
C ASN A 285 -5.67 -10.44 10.24
N LYS A 286 -4.96 -11.06 11.19
CA LYS A 286 -5.07 -12.50 11.49
C LYS A 286 -6.08 -12.88 12.58
N HIS A 287 -6.50 -11.91 13.40
CA HIS A 287 -7.25 -12.11 14.64
C HIS A 287 -8.53 -12.98 14.50
N PRO A 288 -9.35 -12.92 13.42
CA PRO A 288 -10.50 -13.82 13.32
C PRO A 288 -10.14 -15.29 13.05
N PHE A 289 -8.89 -15.59 12.68
CA PHE A 289 -8.48 -16.92 12.21
C PHE A 289 -7.48 -17.63 13.13
N VAL A 290 -6.73 -16.88 13.95
CA VAL A 290 -5.61 -17.44 14.74
C VAL A 290 -5.91 -17.65 16.22
N ASP A 291 -6.97 -17.05 16.75
CA ASP A 291 -7.28 -17.11 18.20
C ASP A 291 -7.62 -18.52 18.69
N GLY A 292 -7.97 -19.43 17.77
CA GLY A 292 -8.13 -20.86 18.05
C GLY A 292 -6.84 -21.69 18.01
N GLY A 293 -5.69 -21.08 17.71
CA GLY A 293 -4.38 -21.74 17.63
C GLY A 293 -4.19 -22.73 16.47
N GLN A 294 -5.09 -22.74 15.50
CA GLN A 294 -5.09 -23.75 14.42
C GLN A 294 -4.15 -23.38 13.25
N LEU A 295 -3.95 -22.09 13.01
CA LEU A 295 -3.12 -21.59 11.92
C LEU A 295 -1.73 -21.18 12.42
N SER A 296 -0.70 -21.71 11.76
CA SER A 296 0.68 -21.28 12.00
C SER A 296 0.92 -19.86 11.46
N THR A 297 1.70 -19.08 12.20
CA THR A 297 2.05 -17.70 11.81
C THR A 297 3.55 -17.51 11.82
N CYS A 298 4.04 -16.60 10.98
CA CYS A 298 5.45 -16.23 10.96
C CYS A 298 5.80 -15.40 12.20
N GLU A 299 6.92 -15.70 12.85
CA GLU A 299 7.39 -14.95 14.03
C GLU A 299 7.87 -13.54 13.65
N GLU A 300 8.35 -13.35 12.41
CA GLU A 300 8.96 -12.10 11.95
C GLU A 300 7.93 -11.01 11.67
N ASP A 301 6.92 -11.31 10.83
CA ASP A 301 5.93 -10.32 10.36
C ASP A 301 4.50 -10.61 10.83
N GLY A 302 4.32 -11.71 11.57
CA GLY A 302 3.02 -12.13 12.09
C GLY A 302 2.03 -12.60 11.04
N GLY A 303 2.39 -12.77 9.75
CA GLY A 303 1.48 -13.26 8.71
C GLY A 303 1.11 -14.74 8.90
N ILE A 304 -0.04 -15.16 8.36
CA ILE A 304 -0.41 -16.59 8.29
C ILE A 304 0.55 -17.30 7.33
N ASN A 305 1.28 -18.32 7.79
CA ASN A 305 2.22 -19.01 6.91
C ASN A 305 1.48 -19.75 5.79
N VAL A 306 1.92 -19.56 4.56
CA VAL A 306 1.43 -20.31 3.40
C VAL A 306 2.57 -20.92 2.59
N ASN A 307 2.34 -22.08 1.99
CA ASN A 307 3.28 -22.71 1.06
C ASN A 307 3.13 -22.18 -0.37
N ASP A 308 3.81 -22.80 -1.33
CA ASP A 308 3.81 -22.46 -2.77
C ASP A 308 2.47 -22.72 -3.49
N LYS A 309 1.52 -23.34 -2.79
CA LYS A 309 0.11 -23.51 -3.21
C LYS A 309 -0.86 -22.59 -2.47
N MET A 310 -0.35 -21.59 -1.74
CA MET A 310 -1.15 -20.71 -0.87
C MET A 310 -1.87 -21.44 0.28
N GLN A 311 -1.53 -22.71 0.55
CA GLN A 311 -2.15 -23.51 1.60
C GLN A 311 -1.58 -23.11 2.96
N THR A 312 -2.46 -23.04 3.95
CA THR A 312 -2.08 -22.82 5.34
C THR A 312 -1.70 -24.13 6.03
N SER A 313 -1.49 -24.11 7.35
CA SER A 313 -1.29 -25.32 8.15
C SER A 313 -2.56 -26.17 8.35
N VAL A 314 -3.72 -25.68 7.92
CA VAL A 314 -5.00 -26.39 8.01
C VAL A 314 -5.44 -26.81 6.60
N GLU A 315 -5.82 -28.08 6.47
CA GLU A 315 -6.33 -28.66 5.23
C GLU A 315 -7.53 -27.86 4.70
N ASP A 316 -7.62 -27.71 3.38
CA ASP A 316 -8.65 -26.94 2.67
C ASP A 316 -8.72 -25.44 3.05
N ILE A 317 -7.77 -24.91 3.82
CA ILE A 317 -7.68 -23.48 4.15
C ILE A 317 -6.47 -22.86 3.46
N TYR A 318 -6.77 -21.80 2.71
CA TYR A 318 -5.81 -21.01 1.94
C TYR A 318 -5.76 -19.58 2.45
N ALA A 319 -4.64 -18.90 2.26
CA ALA A 319 -4.52 -17.47 2.53
C ALA A 319 -3.72 -16.76 1.43
N ALA A 320 -4.11 -15.53 1.12
CA ALA A 320 -3.52 -14.74 0.03
C ALA A 320 -3.50 -13.24 0.35
N GLY A 321 -2.51 -12.54 -0.17
CA GLY A 321 -2.31 -11.10 0.03
C GLY A 321 -1.81 -10.75 1.43
N ASP A 322 -2.10 -9.54 1.89
CA ASP A 322 -1.50 -8.92 3.09
C ASP A 322 -1.69 -9.70 4.40
N VAL A 323 -2.61 -10.68 4.45
CA VAL A 323 -2.86 -11.48 5.65
C VAL A 323 -1.79 -12.56 5.88
N CYS A 324 -1.07 -12.96 4.84
CA CYS A 324 -0.22 -14.16 4.85
C CYS A 324 1.26 -13.86 4.69
N HIS A 325 2.08 -14.84 5.06
CA HIS A 325 3.53 -14.87 4.91
C HIS A 325 3.92 -15.97 3.93
N ALA A 326 4.73 -15.62 2.94
CA ALA A 326 5.21 -16.51 1.90
C ALA A 326 6.28 -17.48 2.42
N ASN A 327 5.85 -18.62 2.97
CA ASN A 327 6.70 -19.61 3.64
C ASN A 327 7.16 -20.74 2.71
N TRP A 328 7.44 -20.43 1.44
CA TRP A 328 8.05 -21.34 0.48
C TRP A 328 9.49 -20.95 0.15
N VAL A 329 10.21 -21.81 -0.57
CA VAL A 329 11.54 -21.48 -1.08
C VAL A 329 11.40 -20.44 -2.20
N ARG A 330 11.69 -19.18 -1.88
CA ARG A 330 11.53 -18.04 -2.78
C ARG A 330 12.63 -18.01 -3.84
N SER A 331 12.28 -17.53 -5.04
CA SER A 331 13.27 -17.14 -6.04
C SER A 331 14.24 -16.10 -5.45
N PRO A 332 15.54 -16.13 -5.79
CA PRO A 332 16.52 -15.15 -5.33
C PRO A 332 16.21 -13.71 -5.75
N PHE A 333 15.33 -13.51 -6.74
CA PHE A 333 14.91 -12.20 -7.25
C PHE A 333 13.49 -11.80 -6.84
N TRP A 334 12.77 -12.68 -6.13
CA TRP A 334 11.43 -12.36 -5.61
C TRP A 334 11.51 -12.11 -4.10
N MET A 335 10.78 -11.10 -3.65
CA MET A 335 10.63 -10.80 -2.23
C MET A 335 9.17 -10.47 -1.94
N GLN A 336 8.72 -10.81 -0.74
CA GLN A 336 7.36 -10.50 -0.35
C GLN A 336 7.28 -9.03 0.05
N MET A 337 6.32 -8.31 -0.52
CA MET A 337 5.89 -6.99 -0.07
C MET A 337 4.37 -6.94 -0.12
N ARG A 338 3.76 -6.21 0.81
CA ARG A 338 2.30 -6.14 0.95
C ARG A 338 1.73 -5.09 0.01
N LEU A 339 1.68 -5.50 -1.25
CA LEU A 339 1.34 -4.70 -2.42
C LEU A 339 0.15 -5.35 -3.14
N TRP A 340 -0.67 -4.57 -3.82
CA TRP A 340 -1.82 -5.12 -4.54
C TRP A 340 -1.44 -5.99 -5.70
N SER A 341 -0.32 -5.68 -6.36
CA SER A 341 0.26 -6.55 -7.40
C SER A 341 0.44 -7.98 -6.86
N GLN A 342 1.06 -8.13 -5.69
CA GLN A 342 1.20 -9.44 -5.03
C GLN A 342 -0.14 -9.96 -4.50
N ALA A 343 -1.01 -9.12 -3.93
CA ALA A 343 -2.32 -9.55 -3.47
C ALA A 343 -3.16 -10.16 -4.60
N ARG A 344 -3.14 -9.55 -5.79
CA ARG A 344 -3.81 -10.04 -7.00
C ARG A 344 -3.21 -11.37 -7.45
N GLN A 345 -1.88 -11.44 -7.60
CA GLN A 345 -1.16 -12.65 -8.00
C GLN A 345 -1.44 -13.81 -7.04
N MET A 346 -1.36 -13.57 -5.72
CA MET A 346 -1.66 -14.57 -4.70
C MET A 346 -3.13 -14.98 -4.70
N GLY A 347 -4.06 -14.03 -4.88
CA GLY A 347 -5.50 -14.32 -4.97
C GLY A 347 -5.85 -15.22 -6.16
N ALA A 348 -5.29 -14.90 -7.35
CA ALA A 348 -5.46 -15.72 -8.55
C ALA A 348 -4.83 -17.11 -8.39
N HIS A 349 -3.60 -17.19 -7.85
CA HIS A 349 -2.91 -18.47 -7.64
C HIS A 349 -3.63 -19.34 -6.61
N ALA A 350 -4.16 -18.75 -5.52
CA ALA A 350 -4.95 -19.48 -4.54
C ALA A 350 -6.22 -20.10 -5.15
N ALA A 351 -6.91 -19.37 -6.05
CA ALA A 351 -8.04 -19.91 -6.79
C ALA A 351 -7.64 -21.12 -7.65
N GLN A 352 -6.55 -21.01 -8.41
CA GLN A 352 -6.05 -22.11 -9.23
C GLN A 352 -5.65 -23.32 -8.38
N CYS A 353 -5.02 -23.11 -7.22
CA CYS A 353 -4.63 -24.17 -6.29
C CYS A 353 -5.86 -24.89 -5.69
N MET A 354 -6.89 -24.15 -5.27
CA MET A 354 -8.13 -24.75 -4.77
C MET A 354 -8.79 -25.66 -5.82
N VAL A 355 -8.82 -25.23 -7.07
CA VAL A 355 -9.40 -26.02 -8.18
C VAL A 355 -8.57 -27.27 -8.46
N ALA A 356 -7.24 -27.11 -8.54
CA ALA A 356 -6.31 -28.21 -8.77
C ALA A 356 -6.43 -29.28 -7.66
N ASP A 357 -6.42 -28.87 -6.39
CA ASP A 357 -6.55 -29.78 -5.25
C ASP A 357 -7.90 -30.50 -5.26
N SER A 358 -9.00 -29.80 -5.58
CA SER A 358 -10.33 -30.43 -5.70
C SER A 358 -10.42 -31.49 -6.82
N SER A 359 -9.54 -31.38 -7.82
CA SER A 359 -9.46 -32.29 -8.96
C SER A 359 -8.34 -33.33 -8.82
N GLY A 360 -7.55 -33.27 -7.75
CA GLY A 360 -6.36 -34.12 -7.56
C GLY A 360 -5.23 -33.81 -8.54
N GLU A 361 -5.23 -32.63 -9.16
CA GLU A 361 -4.19 -32.16 -10.06
C GLU A 361 -3.06 -31.49 -9.27
N ASN A 362 -1.85 -31.51 -9.83
CA ASN A 362 -0.72 -30.81 -9.24
C ASN A 362 -0.42 -29.55 -10.03
N ILE A 363 -0.46 -28.41 -9.35
CA ILE A 363 -0.05 -27.11 -9.90
C ILE A 363 1.25 -26.66 -9.22
N THR A 364 2.13 -26.04 -10.00
CA THR A 364 3.36 -25.40 -9.50
C THR A 364 3.14 -23.91 -9.32
N LEU A 365 3.97 -23.28 -8.49
CA LEU A 365 3.98 -21.83 -8.32
C LEU A 365 4.07 -21.10 -9.67
N ASP A 366 3.25 -20.08 -9.87
CA ASP A 366 3.23 -19.30 -11.11
C ASP A 366 4.53 -18.50 -11.29
N PHE A 367 4.92 -18.26 -12.55
CA PHE A 367 6.14 -17.52 -12.88
C PHE A 367 6.15 -16.07 -12.37
N CYS A 368 4.99 -15.49 -12.03
CA CYS A 368 4.92 -14.16 -11.40
C CYS A 368 5.64 -14.09 -10.04
N PHE A 369 5.92 -15.24 -9.41
CA PHE A 369 6.69 -15.34 -8.18
C PHE A 369 8.20 -15.59 -8.40
N GLU A 370 8.68 -15.55 -9.65
CA GLU A 370 10.12 -15.69 -9.96
C GLU A 370 10.89 -14.36 -9.85
N LEU A 371 10.23 -13.23 -10.09
CA LEU A 371 10.84 -11.90 -10.05
C LEU A 371 9.94 -10.95 -9.28
N PHE A 372 10.52 -10.17 -8.36
CA PHE A 372 9.81 -9.03 -7.80
C PHE A 372 9.63 -7.99 -8.89
N ALA A 373 8.41 -7.75 -9.34
CA ALA A 373 8.10 -6.75 -10.34
C ALA A 373 6.90 -5.92 -9.87
N HIS A 374 7.12 -4.62 -9.72
CA HIS A 374 6.09 -3.71 -9.23
C HIS A 374 6.16 -2.37 -9.96
N VAL A 375 5.00 -1.83 -10.29
CA VAL A 375 4.86 -0.48 -10.85
C VAL A 375 3.91 0.31 -9.96
N THR A 376 4.33 1.53 -9.64
CA THR A 376 3.56 2.49 -8.84
C THR A 376 3.79 3.90 -9.38
N LYS A 377 3.20 4.91 -8.74
CA LYS A 377 3.41 6.31 -9.05
C LYS A 377 3.88 7.03 -7.79
N PHE A 378 4.98 7.79 -7.91
CA PHE A 378 5.39 8.73 -6.87
C PHE A 378 5.56 10.11 -7.45
N PHE A 379 4.96 11.12 -6.81
CA PHE A 379 5.09 12.52 -7.25
C PHE A 379 4.69 12.71 -8.72
N ASN A 380 3.67 11.98 -9.16
CA ASN A 380 3.24 11.86 -10.56
C ASN A 380 4.21 11.20 -11.56
N TYR A 381 5.34 10.65 -11.13
CA TYR A 381 6.20 9.83 -11.99
C TYR A 381 5.82 8.36 -11.90
N LYS A 382 5.79 7.68 -13.04
CA LYS A 382 5.84 6.21 -13.08
C LYS A 382 7.11 5.74 -12.37
N VAL A 383 6.98 4.76 -11.47
CA VAL A 383 8.10 4.12 -10.78
C VAL A 383 8.00 2.62 -10.95
N VAL A 384 9.01 2.00 -11.55
CA VAL A 384 9.09 0.55 -11.78
C VAL A 384 10.26 -0.03 -10.99
N LEU A 385 9.96 -1.10 -10.26
CA LEU A 385 10.88 -1.82 -9.38
C LEU A 385 10.99 -3.26 -9.86
N LEU A 386 12.20 -3.68 -10.25
CA LEU A 386 12.49 -5.04 -10.71
C LEU A 386 13.56 -5.71 -9.85
N GLY A 387 13.31 -6.96 -9.47
CA GLY A 387 14.22 -7.82 -8.73
C GLY A 387 14.72 -7.17 -7.44
N ARG A 388 16.03 -7.22 -7.23
CA ARG A 388 16.70 -6.57 -6.11
C ARG A 388 16.96 -5.10 -6.43
N PHE A 389 15.90 -4.33 -6.65
CA PHE A 389 15.94 -2.94 -7.13
C PHE A 389 16.78 -1.99 -6.24
N ASN A 390 17.02 -2.32 -4.97
CA ASN A 390 17.94 -1.59 -4.06
C ASN A 390 19.16 -2.42 -3.63
N GLY A 391 19.46 -3.52 -4.33
CA GLY A 391 20.54 -4.42 -3.96
C GLY A 391 20.26 -5.24 -2.70
N GLN A 392 18.98 -5.48 -2.39
CA GLN A 392 18.54 -6.19 -1.19
C GLN A 392 19.26 -7.55 -1.08
N GLY A 393 19.92 -7.78 0.06
CA GLY A 393 20.64 -9.03 0.33
C GLY A 393 21.83 -9.34 -0.59
N LEU A 394 22.36 -8.38 -1.35
CA LEU A 394 23.54 -8.59 -2.21
C LEU A 394 24.89 -8.31 -1.52
N GLY A 395 24.90 -7.61 -0.38
CA GLY A 395 26.13 -7.21 0.30
C GLY A 395 26.86 -6.06 -0.41
N GLU A 396 28.15 -5.89 -0.13
CA GLU A 396 28.92 -4.69 -0.53
C GLU A 396 29.51 -4.77 -1.95
N ASP A 397 29.74 -5.97 -2.48
CA ASP A 397 30.37 -6.17 -3.78
C ASP A 397 29.37 -6.08 -4.94
N GLN A 398 28.71 -4.92 -5.05
CA GLN A 398 27.78 -4.60 -6.13
C GLN A 398 28.20 -3.34 -6.89
N GLU A 399 27.80 -3.27 -8.15
CA GLU A 399 28.08 -2.15 -9.04
C GLU A 399 26.78 -1.48 -9.42
N LEU A 400 26.72 -0.15 -9.27
CA LEU A 400 25.56 0.64 -9.63
C LEU A 400 25.85 1.38 -10.93
N LEU A 401 24.93 1.24 -11.88
CA LEU A 401 24.87 2.09 -13.05
C LEU A 401 23.67 3.01 -12.88
N VAL A 402 23.89 4.32 -13.04
CA VAL A 402 22.83 5.33 -12.90
C VAL A 402 22.82 6.28 -14.09
N ARG A 403 21.63 6.56 -14.60
CA ARG A 403 21.35 7.60 -15.60
C ARG A 403 20.25 8.51 -15.08
N VAL A 404 20.45 9.82 -15.22
CA VAL A 404 19.44 10.86 -14.96
C VAL A 404 19.35 11.76 -16.18
N SER A 405 18.13 12.12 -16.63
CA SER A 405 17.96 12.91 -17.85
C SER A 405 18.75 14.23 -17.84
N GLU A 406 19.37 14.48 -19.00
CA GLU A 406 20.45 15.43 -19.35
C GLU A 406 21.85 15.12 -18.75
N GLY A 407 22.56 14.21 -19.44
CA GLY A 407 23.99 14.38 -19.72
C GLY A 407 25.00 13.78 -18.74
N SER A 408 24.59 13.00 -17.74
CA SER A 408 25.55 12.31 -16.86
C SER A 408 25.18 10.85 -16.64
N GLN A 409 25.80 9.96 -17.42
CA GLN A 409 25.91 8.56 -17.06
C GLN A 409 27.02 8.45 -16.01
N ASN A 410 26.64 8.14 -14.78
CA ASN A 410 27.59 7.94 -13.69
C ASN A 410 27.58 6.46 -13.34
N SER A 411 28.70 5.78 -13.56
CA SER A 411 28.93 4.46 -12.97
C SER A 411 29.55 4.65 -11.59
N VAL A 412 28.89 4.14 -10.56
CA VAL A 412 29.40 4.21 -9.19
C VAL A 412 29.58 2.79 -8.68
N LYS A 413 30.84 2.40 -8.46
CA LYS A 413 31.15 1.18 -7.71
C LYS A 413 31.08 1.53 -6.23
N ILE A 414 29.97 1.18 -5.58
CA ILE A 414 29.86 1.34 -4.13
C ILE A 414 30.75 0.29 -3.48
N ARG A 415 31.72 0.74 -2.69
CA ARG A 415 32.59 -0.14 -1.89
C ARG A 415 32.51 0.11 -0.40
N ASN A 416 31.66 1.04 0.04
CA ASN A 416 31.45 1.36 1.45
C ASN A 416 30.07 2.03 1.57
N ASN A 417 29.27 1.56 2.53
CA ASN A 417 27.88 1.93 2.86
C ASN A 417 26.81 1.01 2.26
N ILE A 418 26.50 -0.04 3.00
CA ILE A 418 25.17 -0.65 2.98
C ILE A 418 24.26 0.25 3.82
N SER A 419 23.12 0.61 3.27
CA SER A 419 21.94 0.95 4.04
C SER A 419 21.29 -0.36 4.50
N ASP A 420 20.92 -0.47 5.77
CA ASP A 420 20.48 -1.68 6.52
C ASP A 420 19.18 -2.36 6.01
N TRP A 421 19.03 -2.54 4.69
CA TRP A 421 17.84 -3.07 4.00
C TRP A 421 17.65 -4.59 4.10
N MET A 422 18.40 -5.29 4.95
CA MET A 422 18.24 -6.76 5.09
C MET A 422 16.92 -7.16 5.74
N HIS A 423 16.19 -6.20 6.31
CA HIS A 423 14.86 -6.42 6.85
C HIS A 423 13.89 -5.38 6.28
N THR A 424 13.12 -5.74 5.25
CA THR A 424 11.83 -5.07 5.00
C THR A 424 10.87 -5.47 6.13
N ASN A 425 11.13 -5.00 7.35
CA ASN A 425 10.21 -5.12 8.47
C ASN A 425 9.07 -4.13 8.24
N GLY A 426 8.17 -4.49 7.32
CA GLY A 426 6.82 -3.93 7.24
C GLY A 426 5.93 -4.40 8.40
N SER A 427 6.51 -4.59 9.58
CA SER A 427 5.84 -4.95 10.82
C SER A 427 6.78 -4.58 11.97
N ILE A 428 6.53 -3.45 12.63
CA ILE A 428 7.13 -3.18 13.94
C ILE A 428 6.20 -3.81 14.98
N LEU A 429 6.69 -4.85 15.64
CA LEU A 429 6.20 -5.30 16.94
C LEU A 429 6.77 -4.35 18.01
N GLN A 430 5.92 -3.49 18.60
CA GLN A 430 6.17 -2.98 19.95
C GLN A 430 5.39 -3.86 20.92
N GLY A 431 6.11 -4.66 21.72
CA GLY A 431 5.50 -5.56 22.69
C GLY A 431 4.91 -4.85 23.90
N THR A 432 3.81 -5.40 24.44
CA THR A 432 3.68 -5.70 25.88
C THR A 432 2.82 -6.96 26.05
N TRP A 433 3.09 -7.69 27.14
CA TRP A 433 2.74 -9.06 27.47
C TRP A 433 1.26 -9.30 27.89
N PHE A 434 0.79 -10.54 27.63
CA PHE A 434 -0.43 -11.24 28.10
C PHE A 434 -1.77 -10.98 27.40
N GLY A 435 -2.29 -11.99 26.67
CA GLY A 435 -3.73 -12.17 26.40
C GLY A 435 -4.42 -12.96 27.52
N PRO A 436 -5.70 -13.37 27.39
CA PRO A 436 -6.71 -13.09 26.38
C PRO A 436 -7.92 -12.34 26.96
N VAL A 437 -8.53 -11.47 26.17
CA VAL A 437 -9.88 -10.86 26.24
C VAL A 437 -9.77 -9.51 25.53
N ALA A 438 -10.74 -9.21 24.66
CA ALA A 438 -10.87 -7.93 23.98
C ALA A 438 -10.66 -6.74 24.94
N PHE A 439 -10.09 -5.66 24.38
CA PHE A 439 -9.84 -4.33 24.94
C PHE A 439 -8.39 -3.99 25.37
N ILE A 440 -7.80 -3.13 24.53
CA ILE A 440 -7.15 -1.86 24.88
C ILE A 440 -6.00 -1.92 25.90
N ILE A 441 -4.77 -1.72 25.40
CA ILE A 441 -3.86 -0.79 26.07
C ILE A 441 -4.02 0.56 25.38
N LEU A 442 -4.62 1.45 26.16
CA LEU A 442 -4.66 2.88 25.97
C LEU A 442 -3.23 3.40 25.72
N VAL A 443 -3.00 4.03 24.57
CA VAL A 443 -2.39 5.35 24.66
C VAL A 443 -3.54 6.24 25.09
N SER A 444 -3.61 6.48 26.40
CA SER A 444 -4.48 7.48 26.98
C SER A 444 -4.01 8.81 26.45
N ASP A 445 -4.63 9.29 25.38
CA ASP A 445 -4.79 10.71 25.19
C ASP A 445 -5.46 11.25 26.47
N GLN A 446 -4.71 11.95 27.31
CA GLN A 446 -5.28 13.02 28.14
C GLN A 446 -5.62 14.25 27.26
N LEU A 447 -5.97 14.01 25.99
CA LEU A 447 -6.47 14.98 25.05
C LEU A 447 -7.83 14.54 24.53
N PRO A 448 -8.92 15.06 25.09
CA PRO A 448 -10.28 14.81 24.61
C PRO A 448 -10.57 15.27 23.16
N SER A 449 -9.56 15.65 22.37
CA SER A 449 -9.72 16.31 21.07
C SER A 449 -8.80 15.80 19.94
N CYS A 450 -7.88 14.86 20.19
CA CYS A 450 -6.97 14.36 19.15
C CYS A 450 -7.50 13.05 18.54
N TRP A 451 -7.47 12.96 17.21
CA TRP A 451 -7.85 11.76 16.46
C TRP A 451 -6.69 11.36 15.55
N ILE A 452 -6.20 10.13 15.65
CA ILE A 452 -5.14 9.58 14.80
C ILE A 452 -5.77 8.71 13.71
N HIS A 453 -5.44 8.98 12.45
CA HIS A 453 -5.91 8.14 11.33
C HIS A 453 -4.78 7.21 10.87
N LYS A 454 -5.06 5.90 10.82
CA LYS A 454 -4.17 4.87 10.28
C LYS A 454 -4.66 4.43 8.90
N PHE A 455 -3.78 4.50 7.90
CA PHE A 455 -4.06 4.09 6.53
C PHE A 455 -3.23 2.86 6.15
N VAL A 456 -3.75 2.03 5.24
CA VAL A 456 -3.16 0.73 4.79
C VAL A 456 -2.95 0.80 3.25
N ASP A 457 -1.93 0.14 2.69
CA ASP A 457 -1.20 0.52 1.45
C ASP A 457 -1.73 -0.08 0.12
N ASP A 458 -1.65 0.67 -0.99
CA ASP A 458 -0.68 0.63 -2.12
C ASP A 458 -1.02 1.85 -3.04
N VAL A 459 -0.38 2.09 -4.18
CA VAL A 459 -0.77 3.15 -5.15
C VAL A 459 -0.62 2.61 -6.58
N THR A 460 -1.65 2.82 -7.39
CA THR A 460 -1.83 2.39 -8.79
C THR A 460 -2.36 3.54 -9.62
N PHE A 461 -2.35 3.35 -10.93
CA PHE A 461 -2.30 4.41 -11.93
C PHE A 461 -3.69 5.01 -12.22
N SER A 462 -3.68 6.28 -12.63
CA SER A 462 -4.62 6.77 -13.63
C SER A 462 -3.79 7.33 -14.77
N GLU A 463 -4.18 7.01 -16.01
CA GLU A 463 -3.50 7.43 -17.23
C GLU A 463 -3.61 8.95 -17.38
N SER A 464 -2.75 9.69 -16.71
CA SER A 464 -2.55 11.11 -16.95
C SER A 464 -1.43 11.23 -17.97
N LEU A 465 -1.74 11.82 -19.12
CA LEU A 465 -0.74 12.22 -20.10
C LEU A 465 0.33 13.03 -19.38
N MET A 466 1.56 12.50 -19.33
CA MET A 466 2.70 13.18 -18.71
C MET A 466 2.85 14.58 -19.32
N HIS A 467 2.85 15.60 -18.46
CA HIS A 467 3.09 16.97 -18.90
C HIS A 467 4.49 17.04 -19.56
N PRO A 468 4.69 17.76 -20.67
CA PRO A 468 5.97 17.82 -21.40
C PRO A 468 7.19 18.23 -20.55
N GLU A 469 6.98 18.86 -19.40
CA GLU A 469 8.02 19.25 -18.44
C GLU A 469 8.43 18.10 -17.46
N LEU A 470 7.69 16.99 -17.40
CA LEU A 470 7.97 15.80 -16.59
C LEU A 470 8.85 14.76 -17.30
N ARG A 471 9.45 15.07 -18.46
CA ARG A 471 10.30 14.16 -19.27
C ARG A 471 11.65 13.77 -18.65
N LYS A 472 11.80 13.94 -17.33
CA LYS A 472 13.01 13.49 -16.64
C LYS A 472 12.86 12.02 -16.29
N GLU A 473 13.90 11.27 -16.56
CA GLU A 473 14.01 9.87 -16.19
C GLU A 473 15.11 9.70 -15.17
N TYR A 474 14.95 8.68 -14.34
CA TYR A 474 16.02 8.14 -13.52
C TYR A 474 16.03 6.63 -13.71
N ILE A 475 17.17 6.10 -14.13
CA ILE A 475 17.37 4.67 -14.32
C ILE A 475 18.55 4.23 -13.48
N LYS A 476 18.34 3.21 -12.66
CA LYS A 476 19.37 2.58 -11.86
C LYS A 476 19.34 1.08 -12.08
N VAL A 477 20.52 0.51 -12.34
CA VAL A 477 20.73 -0.93 -12.48
C VAL A 477 21.70 -1.41 -11.41
N ILE A 478 21.36 -2.54 -10.80
CA ILE A 478 22.21 -3.26 -9.84
C ILE A 478 22.89 -4.43 -10.55
N LEU A 479 24.22 -4.38 -10.64
CA LEU A 479 25.05 -5.46 -11.17
C LEU A 479 25.85 -6.14 -10.05
N LYS A 480 25.97 -7.46 -10.13
CA LYS A 480 26.90 -8.24 -9.30
C LYS A 480 27.49 -9.36 -10.13
N ASN A 481 28.82 -9.51 -10.12
CA ASN A 481 29.55 -10.49 -10.93
C ASN A 481 29.17 -10.42 -12.43
N GLY A 482 29.06 -9.20 -12.97
CA GLY A 482 28.68 -8.97 -14.37
C GLY A 482 27.19 -9.19 -14.68
N ARG A 483 26.35 -9.63 -13.74
CA ARG A 483 24.93 -9.97 -14.01
C ARG A 483 23.98 -8.97 -13.37
N MET A 484 22.88 -8.68 -14.06
CA MET A 484 21.82 -7.82 -13.51
C MET A 484 21.03 -8.54 -12.43
N HIS A 485 20.85 -7.89 -11.28
CA HIS A 485 20.11 -8.43 -10.14
C HIS A 485 18.86 -7.61 -9.80
N GLY A 486 18.78 -6.37 -10.28
CA GLY A 486 17.61 -5.52 -10.08
C GLY A 486 17.74 -4.19 -10.79
N ALA A 487 16.61 -3.52 -10.94
CA ALA A 487 16.51 -2.20 -11.57
C ALA A 487 15.44 -1.33 -10.90
N LEU A 488 15.68 -0.02 -10.89
CA LEU A 488 14.73 1.02 -10.50
C LEU A 488 14.64 2.00 -11.67
N MET A 489 13.44 2.20 -12.19
CA MET A 489 13.16 3.11 -13.29
C MET A 489 12.11 4.13 -12.83
N ILE A 490 12.35 5.40 -13.10
CA ILE A 490 11.44 6.51 -12.79
C ILE A 490 11.22 7.28 -14.08
N GLY A 491 9.95 7.58 -14.40
CA GLY A 491 9.54 8.13 -15.69
C GLY A 491 9.21 7.04 -16.70
N ASP A 492 8.95 7.45 -17.94
CA ASP A 492 8.69 6.55 -19.05
C ASP A 492 10.02 6.17 -19.71
N THR A 493 10.51 4.96 -19.40
CA THR A 493 11.87 4.53 -19.78
C THR A 493 11.90 3.53 -20.93
N ASP A 494 10.80 2.83 -21.19
CA ASP A 494 10.66 1.75 -22.18
C ASP A 494 11.76 0.66 -22.08
N MET A 495 12.24 0.36 -20.86
CA MET A 495 13.34 -0.59 -20.56
C MET A 495 12.89 -1.77 -19.69
N GLU A 496 11.61 -1.81 -19.31
CA GLU A 496 11.06 -2.74 -18.34
C GLU A 496 11.20 -4.21 -18.80
N GLU A 497 10.85 -4.49 -20.05
CA GLU A 497 10.91 -5.84 -20.62
C GLU A 497 12.36 -6.30 -20.79
N THR A 498 13.21 -5.45 -21.35
CA THR A 498 14.63 -5.76 -21.51
C THR A 498 15.30 -6.08 -20.17
N PHE A 499 15.07 -5.25 -19.14
CA PHE A 499 15.71 -5.44 -17.84
C PHE A 499 15.15 -6.65 -17.09
N GLU A 500 13.85 -6.94 -17.20
CA GLU A 500 13.28 -8.19 -16.71
C GLU A 500 13.97 -9.40 -17.33
N ASN A 501 14.12 -9.41 -18.67
CA ASN A 501 14.76 -10.51 -19.38
C ASN A 501 16.24 -10.66 -18.99
N LEU A 502 16.97 -9.56 -18.81
CA LEU A 502 18.37 -9.59 -18.38
C LEU A 502 18.55 -10.16 -16.96
N ILE A 503 17.61 -9.86 -16.04
CA ILE A 503 17.62 -10.42 -14.68
C ILE A 503 17.32 -11.93 -14.74
N LEU A 504 16.24 -12.32 -15.43
CA LEU A 504 15.78 -13.71 -15.47
C LEU A 504 16.75 -14.64 -16.21
N ASN A 505 17.31 -14.20 -17.34
CA ASN A 505 18.32 -14.96 -18.09
C ASN A 505 19.69 -14.94 -17.38
N GLY A 506 19.89 -13.97 -16.50
CA GLY A 506 21.13 -13.76 -15.77
C GLY A 506 22.32 -13.51 -16.69
N MET A 507 22.16 -12.84 -17.83
CA MET A 507 23.24 -12.69 -18.81
C MET A 507 24.49 -12.00 -18.21
N ASP A 508 25.69 -12.38 -18.66
CA ASP A 508 26.92 -11.66 -18.32
C ASP A 508 27.04 -10.38 -19.16
N LEU A 509 26.85 -9.24 -18.51
CA LEU A 509 26.83 -7.90 -19.08
C LEU A 509 28.18 -7.18 -18.97
N THR A 510 29.25 -7.89 -18.57
CA THR A 510 30.57 -7.26 -18.38
C THR A 510 31.06 -6.50 -19.62
N ALA A 511 30.79 -7.04 -20.82
CA ALA A 511 31.18 -6.43 -22.09
C ALA A 511 30.32 -5.22 -22.50
N PHE A 512 29.08 -5.15 -22.02
CA PHE A 512 28.07 -4.15 -22.44
C PHE A 512 27.83 -3.07 -21.38
N LYS A 513 28.57 -3.12 -20.26
CA LYS A 513 28.32 -2.31 -19.07
C LYS A 513 28.33 -0.80 -19.34
N GLU A 514 29.23 -0.33 -20.20
CA GLU A 514 29.34 1.10 -20.54
C GLU A 514 28.18 1.57 -21.42
N ASP A 515 27.61 0.67 -22.23
CA ASP A 515 26.55 0.99 -23.18
C ASP A 515 25.15 0.73 -22.61
N LEU A 516 25.02 -0.03 -21.52
CA LEU A 516 23.76 -0.50 -20.94
C LEU A 516 22.72 0.59 -20.68
N LEU A 517 23.17 1.79 -20.27
CA LEU A 517 22.30 2.94 -20.01
C LEU A 517 22.47 4.07 -21.03
N ASN A 518 23.24 3.87 -22.09
CA ASN A 518 23.46 4.89 -23.10
C ASN A 518 22.16 5.12 -23.89
N PRO A 519 21.55 6.33 -23.84
CA PRO A 519 20.27 6.58 -24.50
C PRO A 519 20.36 6.57 -26.04
N ASN A 520 21.56 6.55 -26.62
CA ASN A 520 21.76 6.51 -28.08
C ASN A 520 21.97 5.09 -28.61
N ILE A 521 21.95 4.08 -27.74
CA ILE A 521 22.15 2.70 -28.10
C ILE A 521 20.89 1.95 -27.75
N ASP A 522 20.29 1.31 -28.75
CA ASP A 522 19.23 0.35 -28.49
C ASP A 522 19.88 -0.92 -27.93
N ILE A 523 19.51 -1.26 -26.71
CA ILE A 523 20.13 -2.39 -26.03
C ILE A 523 19.52 -3.73 -26.52
N GLU A 524 18.31 -3.69 -27.10
CA GLU A 524 17.66 -4.89 -27.62
C GLU A 524 18.44 -5.48 -28.80
N ASP A 525 19.07 -4.63 -29.62
CA ASP A 525 19.95 -5.01 -30.73
C ASP A 525 21.15 -5.89 -30.31
N PHE A 526 21.55 -5.89 -29.03
CA PHE A 526 22.64 -6.76 -28.55
C PHE A 526 22.19 -8.19 -28.23
N PHE A 527 20.89 -8.43 -28.12
CA PHE A 527 20.34 -9.67 -27.55
C PHE A 527 19.40 -10.43 -28.49
N ASP A 528 19.12 -9.87 -29.67
CA ASP A 528 18.61 -10.58 -30.85
C ASP A 528 19.69 -11.45 -31.52
#